data_AF-A0A2X4TF96-F1
#
_entry.id   AF-A0A2X4TF96-F1
#
_cell.length_a   1.000
_cell.length_b   1.000
_cell.length_c   1.000
_cell.angle_alpha   90.00
_cell.angle_beta   90.00
_cell.angle_gamma   90.00
#
_symmetry.space_group_name_H-M   'P 1'
#
loop_
_entity.id
_entity.type
_entity.pdbx_description
1 polymer ?
#
loop_
_entity_poly.entity_id
_entity_poly.type
_entity_poly.pdbx_seq_one_letter_code
_entity_poly.pdbx_strand_id
1 'polypeptide(L)'
;MDYASGKVLAEGNADEKLDPASLTKIMTSYVVGQALKAGKIKLTDMVTIGKDAWATGNPALRGSSVMFLKPGDQVSVADLNKGIIIQSGNDACIALADYVAGSQESFIGLMNAYAKRLGLTNTTFQTVHGLDAPGQFSTARDMALLGKALIHDVPDEYALHKEKEFTFNNIRQAKP
;
A
#
# COMPACT_ATOMS: atom_id res chain seq x y z
N MET A 1 -20.30 -0.18 6.63
CA MET A 1 -20.01 0.19 8.04
C MET A 1 -20.05 1.69 8.14
N ASP A 2 -20.70 2.26 9.16
CA ASP A 2 -20.59 3.68 9.46
C ASP A 2 -19.23 3.99 10.09
N TYR A 3 -18.55 5.05 9.62
CA TYR A 3 -17.20 5.38 10.06
C TYR A 3 -17.16 5.75 11.55
N ALA A 4 -18.02 6.67 11.98
CA ALA A 4 -17.97 7.23 13.33
C ALA A 4 -18.32 6.18 14.40
N SER A 5 -19.47 5.51 14.25
CA SER A 5 -19.98 4.53 15.21
C SER A 5 -19.35 3.14 15.06
N GLY A 6 -18.80 2.81 13.87
CA GLY A 6 -18.40 1.43 13.54
C GLY A 6 -19.59 0.49 13.32
N LYS A 7 -20.82 0.99 13.30
CA LYS A 7 -22.02 0.15 13.12
C LYS A 7 -22.03 -0.48 11.73
N VAL A 8 -22.19 -1.80 11.67
CA VAL A 8 -22.47 -2.51 10.42
C VAL A 8 -23.94 -2.27 10.06
N LEU A 9 -24.16 -1.70 8.87
CA LEU A 9 -25.50 -1.39 8.35
C LEU A 9 -26.06 -2.53 7.50
N ALA A 10 -25.17 -3.22 6.78
CA ALA A 10 -25.46 -4.41 5.99
C ALA A 10 -24.16 -5.21 5.83
N GLU A 11 -24.27 -6.52 5.68
CA GLU A 11 -23.17 -7.44 5.45
C GLU A 11 -23.65 -8.70 4.72
N GLY A 12 -22.75 -9.31 3.95
CA GLY A 12 -22.93 -10.62 3.31
C GLY A 12 -21.55 -11.23 3.11
N ASN A 13 -21.36 -12.46 3.57
CA ASN A 13 -20.07 -13.16 3.59
C ASN A 13 -18.90 -12.28 4.08
N ALA A 14 -19.14 -11.38 5.04
CA ALA A 14 -18.18 -10.34 5.38
C ALA A 14 -16.90 -10.87 6.03
N ASP A 15 -16.90 -12.11 6.50
CA ASP A 15 -15.77 -12.83 7.10
C ASP A 15 -15.24 -13.96 6.20
N GLU A 16 -15.76 -14.11 4.98
CA GLU A 16 -15.22 -15.04 3.99
C GLU A 16 -13.83 -14.59 3.54
N LYS A 17 -12.86 -15.51 3.60
CA LYS A 17 -11.47 -15.23 3.21
C LYS A 17 -11.35 -15.25 1.70
N LEU A 18 -10.97 -14.11 1.14
CA LEU A 18 -10.77 -13.91 -0.29
C LEU A 18 -9.39 -13.30 -0.54
N ASP A 19 -8.92 -13.39 -1.78
CA ASP A 19 -7.71 -12.67 -2.19
C ASP A 19 -7.98 -11.16 -2.17
N PRO A 20 -7.19 -10.36 -1.41
CA PRO A 20 -7.35 -8.92 -1.35
C PRO A 20 -6.91 -8.21 -2.64
N ALA A 21 -6.11 -8.86 -3.50
CA ALA A 21 -5.48 -8.21 -4.64
C ALA A 21 -4.88 -6.84 -4.26
N SER A 22 -5.07 -5.81 -5.08
CA SER A 22 -4.56 -4.45 -4.81
C SER A 22 -5.14 -3.76 -3.56
N LEU A 23 -6.17 -4.28 -2.91
CA LEU A 23 -6.61 -3.74 -1.61
C LEU A 23 -5.52 -3.90 -0.53
N THR A 24 -4.56 -4.82 -0.74
CA THR A 24 -3.32 -4.93 0.04
C THR A 24 -2.59 -3.59 0.18
N LYS A 25 -2.63 -2.74 -0.85
CA LYS A 25 -1.96 -1.44 -0.84
C LYS A 25 -2.54 -0.45 0.16
N ILE A 26 -3.76 -0.68 0.65
CA ILE A 26 -4.32 0.09 1.78
C ILE A 26 -3.46 -0.14 3.03
N MET A 27 -3.03 -1.38 3.29
CA MET A 27 -2.13 -1.66 4.41
C MET A 27 -0.73 -1.11 4.13
N THR A 28 -0.23 -1.21 2.91
CA THR A 28 1.07 -0.62 2.53
C THR A 28 1.10 0.89 2.77
N SER A 29 0.09 1.62 2.28
CA SER A 29 -0.09 3.05 2.55
C SER A 29 -0.28 3.33 4.04
N TYR A 30 -1.02 2.49 4.78
CA TYR A 30 -1.15 2.63 6.22
C TYR A 30 0.21 2.55 6.95
N VAL A 31 1.09 1.61 6.59
CA VAL A 31 2.44 1.49 7.16
C VAL A 31 3.31 2.71 6.79
N VAL A 32 3.27 3.15 5.54
CA VAL A 32 4.00 4.35 5.07
C VAL A 32 3.50 5.61 5.81
N GLY A 33 2.19 5.81 5.90
CA GLY A 33 1.57 6.91 6.63
C GLY A 33 1.97 6.91 8.11
N GLN A 34 2.05 5.74 8.75
CA GLN A 34 2.52 5.65 10.15
C GLN A 34 4.01 6.00 10.28
N ALA A 35 4.86 5.63 9.32
CA ALA A 35 6.26 6.00 9.30
C ALA A 35 6.46 7.51 9.11
N LEU A 36 5.70 8.13 8.21
CA LEU A 36 5.65 9.58 8.00
C LEU A 36 5.18 10.31 9.26
N LYS A 37 4.05 9.88 9.85
CA LYS A 37 3.49 10.45 11.07
C LYS A 37 4.45 10.37 12.25
N ALA A 38 5.22 9.30 12.35
CA ALA A 38 6.26 9.12 13.37
C ALA A 38 7.57 9.87 13.08
N GLY A 39 7.68 10.57 11.94
CA GLY A 39 8.88 11.29 11.53
C GLY A 39 10.07 10.39 11.19
N LYS A 40 9.84 9.10 10.93
CA LYS A 40 10.89 8.13 10.55
C LYS A 40 11.38 8.32 9.12
N ILE A 41 10.49 8.80 8.26
CA ILE A 41 10.75 9.21 6.89
C ILE A 41 10.04 10.55 6.64
N LYS A 42 10.44 11.26 5.60
CA LYS A 42 9.83 12.52 5.15
C LYS A 42 9.45 12.42 3.69
N LEU A 43 8.40 13.14 3.30
CA LEU A 43 7.96 13.22 1.90
C LEU A 43 9.06 13.69 0.94
N THR A 44 10.00 14.50 1.43
CA THR A 44 11.13 15.04 0.67
C THR A 44 12.33 14.11 0.59
N ASP A 45 12.32 12.98 1.30
CA ASP A 45 13.43 12.05 1.26
C ASP A 45 13.51 11.42 -0.14
N MET A 46 14.74 11.25 -0.62
CA MET A 46 15.00 10.63 -1.92
C MET A 46 15.31 9.15 -1.71
N VAL A 47 14.54 8.30 -2.40
CA VAL A 47 14.71 6.85 -2.39
C VAL A 47 15.49 6.44 -3.62
N THR A 48 16.56 5.67 -3.40
CA THR A 48 17.31 5.05 -4.50
C THR A 48 16.58 3.80 -4.96
N ILE A 49 16.17 3.76 -6.22
CA ILE A 49 15.42 2.63 -6.75
C ILE A 49 16.32 1.40 -6.92
N GLY A 50 15.91 0.28 -6.32
CA GLY A 50 16.56 -1.02 -6.41
C GLY A 50 16.26 -1.77 -7.71
N LYS A 51 16.89 -2.94 -7.88
CA LYS A 51 16.65 -3.82 -9.05
C LYS A 51 15.33 -4.58 -8.95
N ASP A 52 14.87 -4.85 -7.74
CA ASP A 52 13.59 -5.47 -7.39
C ASP A 52 12.37 -4.61 -7.77
N ALA A 53 12.47 -3.29 -7.61
CA ALA A 53 11.45 -2.33 -8.03
C ALA A 53 11.44 -2.05 -9.55
N TRP A 54 12.31 -2.70 -10.34
CA TRP A 54 12.35 -2.47 -11.78
C TRP A 54 11.45 -3.44 -12.55
N ALA A 55 10.37 -2.93 -13.13
CA ALA A 55 9.38 -3.76 -13.82
C ALA A 55 9.94 -4.62 -14.97
N THR A 56 10.97 -4.16 -15.68
CA THR A 56 11.61 -4.96 -16.75
C THR A 56 12.50 -6.07 -16.18
N GLY A 57 13.11 -5.84 -15.01
CA GLY A 57 14.00 -6.79 -14.35
C GLY A 57 13.31 -7.77 -13.40
N ASN A 58 12.07 -7.47 -13.00
CA ASN A 58 11.26 -8.30 -12.09
C ASN A 58 10.04 -8.88 -12.82
N PRO A 59 10.08 -10.16 -13.24
CA PRO A 59 9.00 -10.79 -13.99
C PRO A 59 7.64 -10.78 -13.29
N ALA A 60 7.60 -10.72 -11.95
CA ALA A 60 6.35 -10.66 -11.19
C ALA A 60 5.57 -9.35 -11.46
N LEU A 61 6.26 -8.28 -11.85
CA LEU A 61 5.63 -6.99 -12.15
C LEU A 61 5.08 -6.90 -13.59
N ARG A 62 5.37 -7.89 -14.45
CA ARG A 62 5.00 -7.85 -15.86
C ARG A 62 3.47 -7.84 -16.02
N GLY A 63 2.96 -6.85 -16.75
CA GLY A 63 1.53 -6.70 -17.02
C GLY A 63 0.73 -6.13 -15.85
N SER A 64 1.40 -5.73 -14.77
CA SER A 64 0.77 -5.07 -13.62
C SER A 64 0.90 -3.54 -13.69
N SER A 65 0.22 -2.81 -12.81
CA SER A 65 0.35 -1.35 -12.72
C SER A 65 1.72 -0.98 -12.13
N VAL A 66 2.44 -0.07 -12.80
CA VAL A 66 3.82 0.32 -12.45
C VAL A 66 4.07 1.80 -12.77
N MET A 67 4.90 2.47 -11.97
CA MET A 67 5.40 3.83 -12.19
C MET A 67 6.52 3.92 -13.24
N PHE A 68 7.01 2.78 -13.73
CA PHE A 68 8.15 2.68 -14.66
C PHE A 68 9.48 3.12 -14.04
N LEU A 69 9.70 2.78 -12.77
CA LEU A 69 10.94 3.06 -12.05
C LEU A 69 12.13 2.31 -12.67
N LYS A 70 13.34 2.89 -12.64
CA LYS A 70 14.58 2.25 -13.09
C LYS A 70 15.64 2.20 -11.98
N PRO A 71 16.48 1.16 -11.93
CA PRO A 71 17.50 1.04 -10.90
C PRO A 71 18.47 2.23 -10.92
N GLY A 72 18.74 2.79 -9.75
CA GLY A 72 19.61 3.96 -9.56
C GLY A 72 18.89 5.30 -9.66
N ASP A 73 17.63 5.34 -10.12
CA ASP A 73 16.81 6.56 -10.06
C ASP A 73 16.70 7.04 -8.59
N GLN A 74 16.62 8.35 -8.41
CA GLN A 74 16.27 8.98 -7.14
C GLN A 74 14.84 9.48 -7.26
N VAL A 75 13.92 8.90 -6.49
CA VAL A 75 12.49 9.28 -6.50
C VAL A 75 12.07 9.69 -5.10
N SER A 76 11.32 10.78 -4.99
CA SER A 76 10.88 11.26 -3.68
C SER A 76 9.89 10.29 -3.03
N VAL A 77 9.89 10.22 -1.70
CA VAL A 77 8.85 9.48 -0.95
C VAL A 77 7.46 9.98 -1.34
N ALA A 78 7.29 11.28 -1.57
CA ALA A 78 6.01 11.84 -2.03
C ALA A 78 5.53 11.24 -3.36
N ASP A 79 6.41 11.16 -4.36
CA ASP A 79 6.07 10.64 -5.69
C ASP A 79 5.79 9.13 -5.64
N LEU A 80 6.62 8.36 -4.93
CA LEU A 80 6.39 6.93 -4.74
C LEU A 80 5.06 6.68 -4.04
N ASN A 81 4.75 7.45 -3.00
CA ASN A 81 3.52 7.27 -2.24
C ASN A 81 2.29 7.60 -3.09
N LYS A 82 2.36 8.67 -3.90
CA LYS A 82 1.32 8.98 -4.89
C LYS A 82 1.17 7.89 -5.95
N GLY A 83 2.27 7.29 -6.40
CA GLY A 83 2.23 6.14 -7.30
C GLY A 83 1.53 4.91 -6.71
N ILE A 84 1.72 4.63 -5.42
CA ILE A 84 0.96 3.58 -4.72
C ILE A 84 -0.53 3.93 -4.69
N ILE A 85 -0.88 5.13 -4.22
CA ILE A 85 -2.27 5.49 -3.89
C ILE A 85 -3.12 5.79 -5.12
N ILE A 86 -2.56 6.46 -6.12
CA ILE A 86 -3.29 6.94 -7.29
C ILE A 86 -3.17 5.94 -8.44
N GLN A 87 -1.97 5.42 -8.68
CA GLN A 87 -1.71 4.49 -9.80
C GLN A 87 -1.82 3.02 -9.39
N SER A 88 -1.83 2.69 -8.10
CA SER A 88 -1.68 1.30 -7.64
C SER A 88 -0.36 0.67 -8.13
N GLY A 89 0.71 1.47 -8.21
CA GLY A 89 2.03 1.06 -8.71
C GLY A 89 2.69 0.00 -7.82
N ASN A 90 2.94 -1.19 -8.37
CA ASN A 90 3.54 -2.30 -7.64
C ASN A 90 5.05 -2.09 -7.38
N ASP A 91 5.75 -1.49 -8.35
CA ASP A 91 7.15 -1.09 -8.23
C ASP A 91 7.36 -0.06 -7.11
N ALA A 92 6.44 0.90 -6.99
CA ALA A 92 6.45 1.89 -5.91
C ALA A 92 6.30 1.27 -4.52
N CYS A 93 5.45 0.22 -4.40
CA CYS A 93 5.29 -0.53 -3.15
C CYS A 93 6.60 -1.19 -2.73
N ILE A 94 7.33 -1.80 -3.68
CA ILE A 94 8.62 -2.44 -3.42
C ILE A 94 9.64 -1.39 -2.96
N ALA A 95 9.81 -0.31 -3.73
CA ALA A 95 10.77 0.74 -3.41
C ALA A 95 10.53 1.37 -2.03
N LEU A 96 9.27 1.66 -1.67
CA LEU A 96 8.96 2.18 -0.34
C LEU A 96 9.09 1.13 0.76
N ALA A 97 8.80 -0.13 0.49
CA ALA A 97 9.00 -1.20 1.47
C ALA A 97 10.47 -1.34 1.85
N ASP A 98 11.36 -1.36 0.86
CA ASP A 98 12.80 -1.45 1.07
C ASP A 98 13.34 -0.20 1.78
N TYR A 99 12.85 0.98 1.43
CA TYR A 99 13.25 2.22 2.09
C TYR A 99 12.83 2.29 3.56
N VAL A 100 11.59 1.88 3.86
CA VAL A 100 11.01 2.00 5.21
C VAL A 100 11.49 0.91 6.16
N ALA A 101 11.67 -0.31 5.66
CA ALA A 101 11.92 -1.48 6.50
C ALA A 101 13.22 -2.23 6.16
N GLY A 102 13.97 -1.79 5.16
CA GLY A 102 15.21 -2.42 4.69
C GLY A 102 15.00 -3.63 3.78
N SER A 103 13.82 -4.26 3.81
CA SER A 103 13.42 -5.30 2.87
C SER A 103 11.89 -5.47 2.83
N GLN A 104 11.39 -6.06 1.75
CA GLN A 104 9.98 -6.44 1.62
C GLN A 104 9.51 -7.37 2.74
N GLU A 105 10.31 -8.36 3.16
CA GLU A 105 9.94 -9.29 4.24
C GLU A 105 9.76 -8.57 5.57
N SER A 106 10.68 -7.65 5.89
CA SER A 106 10.58 -6.82 7.10
C SER A 106 9.34 -5.93 7.04
N PHE A 107 9.04 -5.36 5.88
CA PHE A 107 7.84 -4.55 5.68
C PHE A 107 6.55 -5.37 5.82
N ILE A 108 6.49 -6.58 5.25
CA ILE A 108 5.35 -7.51 5.42
C ILE A 108 5.17 -7.88 6.89
N GLY A 109 6.27 -8.03 7.64
CA GLY A 109 6.23 -8.17 9.10
C GLY A 109 5.50 -7.01 9.79
N LEU A 110 5.76 -5.76 9.38
CA LEU A 110 5.05 -4.58 9.87
C LEU A 110 3.57 -4.60 9.47
N MET A 111 3.25 -4.93 8.22
CA MET A 111 1.87 -5.03 7.73
C MET A 111 1.05 -5.99 8.60
N ASN A 112 1.57 -7.18 8.86
CA ASN A 112 0.91 -8.19 9.68
C ASN A 112 0.88 -7.82 11.18
N ALA A 113 1.89 -7.11 11.68
CA ALA A 113 1.86 -6.57 13.04
C ALA A 113 0.73 -5.53 13.22
N TYR A 114 0.51 -4.67 12.23
CA TYR A 114 -0.63 -3.75 12.23
C TYR A 114 -1.96 -4.46 12.04
N ALA A 115 -2.06 -5.46 11.17
CA ALA A 115 -3.26 -6.28 11.06
C ALA A 115 -3.69 -6.85 12.42
N LYS A 116 -2.74 -7.41 13.18
CA LYS A 116 -2.97 -7.89 14.54
C LYS A 116 -3.39 -6.78 15.50
N ARG A 117 -2.71 -5.62 15.47
CA ARG A 117 -3.00 -4.48 16.34
C ARG A 117 -4.38 -3.87 16.09
N LEU A 118 -4.82 -3.86 14.83
CA LEU A 118 -6.12 -3.36 14.39
C LEU A 118 -7.25 -4.38 14.58
N GLY A 119 -6.93 -5.61 15.00
CA GLY A 119 -7.93 -6.66 15.19
C GLY A 119 -8.44 -7.29 13.89
N LEU A 120 -7.65 -7.24 12.81
CA LEU A 120 -7.98 -7.86 11.52
C LEU A 120 -7.73 -9.38 11.60
N THR A 121 -8.63 -10.11 12.25
CA THR A 121 -8.39 -11.53 12.63
C THR A 121 -8.43 -12.50 11.45
N ASN A 122 -8.93 -12.06 10.29
CA ASN A 122 -9.02 -12.87 9.08
C ASN A 122 -8.17 -12.29 7.94
N THR A 123 -7.05 -11.64 8.27
CA THR A 123 -6.15 -11.01 7.29
C THR A 123 -4.71 -11.43 7.51
N THR A 124 -4.05 -11.84 6.42
CA THR A 124 -2.60 -12.07 6.36
C THR A 124 -2.08 -11.55 5.03
N PHE A 125 -1.03 -10.73 5.08
CA PHE A 125 -0.32 -10.24 3.89
C PHE A 125 0.93 -11.05 3.63
N GLN A 126 1.20 -11.36 2.36
CA GLN A 126 2.42 -12.05 1.91
C GLN A 126 3.21 -11.21 0.90
N THR A 127 2.65 -10.11 0.43
CA THR A 127 3.28 -9.18 -0.51
C THR A 127 2.99 -7.75 -0.10
N VAL A 128 3.81 -6.81 -0.57
CA VAL A 128 3.64 -5.37 -0.32
C VAL A 128 2.68 -4.70 -1.31
N HIS A 129 2.28 -5.41 -2.37
CA HIS A 129 1.52 -4.86 -3.49
C HIS A 129 0.19 -5.59 -3.75
N GLY A 130 0.04 -6.82 -3.25
CA GLY A 130 -1.15 -7.64 -3.45
C GLY A 130 -1.19 -8.41 -4.77
N LEU A 131 -0.03 -8.82 -5.28
CA LEU A 131 -0.01 -9.87 -6.31
C LEU A 131 -0.30 -11.20 -5.62
N ASP A 132 -0.80 -12.17 -6.37
CA ASP A 132 -1.14 -13.50 -5.87
C ASP A 132 0.05 -14.13 -5.14
N ALA A 133 -0.20 -14.54 -3.90
CA ALA A 133 0.76 -15.23 -3.08
C ALA A 133 0.04 -16.26 -2.20
N PRO A 134 0.54 -17.52 -2.12
CA PRO A 134 -0.05 -18.52 -1.24
C PRO A 134 -0.14 -18.04 0.21
N GLY A 135 -1.32 -18.13 0.81
CA GLY A 135 -1.54 -17.71 2.20
C GLY A 135 -1.76 -16.20 2.39
N GLN A 136 -1.91 -15.42 1.32
CA GLN A 136 -2.42 -14.06 1.35
C GLN A 136 -3.95 -14.09 1.29
N PHE A 137 -4.61 -13.43 2.24
CA PHE A 137 -6.08 -13.32 2.25
C PHE A 137 -6.51 -12.16 3.14
N SER A 138 -7.74 -11.69 2.92
CA SER A 138 -8.47 -10.79 3.83
C SER A 138 -9.97 -11.05 3.72
N THR A 139 -10.78 -10.19 4.33
CA THR A 139 -12.24 -10.24 4.29
C THR A 139 -12.81 -8.84 4.07
N ALA A 140 -14.09 -8.75 3.69
CA ALA A 140 -14.76 -7.46 3.54
C ALA A 140 -14.81 -6.69 4.88
N ARG A 141 -14.99 -7.39 6.01
CA ARG A 141 -15.00 -6.77 7.34
C ARG A 141 -13.64 -6.18 7.69
N ASP A 142 -12.57 -6.96 7.50
CA ASP A 142 -11.21 -6.53 7.83
C ASP A 142 -10.75 -5.37 6.94
N MET A 143 -11.08 -5.41 5.65
CA MET A 143 -10.79 -4.29 4.74
C MET A 143 -11.55 -3.01 5.10
N ALA A 144 -12.80 -3.12 5.57
CA ALA A 144 -13.54 -1.97 6.08
C ALA A 144 -12.92 -1.39 7.36
N LEU A 145 -12.46 -2.25 8.29
CA LEU A 145 -11.76 -1.83 9.50
C LEU A 145 -10.42 -1.16 9.18
N LEU A 146 -9.66 -1.71 8.23
CA LEU A 146 -8.41 -1.13 7.75
C LEU A 146 -8.64 0.24 7.09
N GLY A 147 -9.67 0.37 6.25
CA GLY A 147 -10.07 1.66 5.67
C GLY A 147 -10.44 2.69 6.75
N LYS A 148 -11.19 2.28 7.77
CA LYS A 148 -11.50 3.13 8.94
C LYS A 148 -10.22 3.56 9.68
N ALA A 149 -9.28 2.65 9.89
CA ALA A 149 -8.00 2.96 10.54
C ALA A 149 -7.16 3.93 9.71
N LEU A 150 -7.09 3.77 8.38
CA LEU A 150 -6.40 4.69 7.49
C LEU A 150 -6.95 6.13 7.61
N ILE A 151 -8.28 6.28 7.60
CA ILE A 151 -8.95 7.59 7.75
C ILE A 151 -8.63 8.22 9.11
N HIS A 152 -8.69 7.43 10.18
CA HIS A 152 -8.57 7.91 11.56
C HIS A 152 -7.11 8.19 11.97
N ASP A 153 -6.22 7.25 11.71
CA ASP A 153 -4.88 7.24 12.29
C ASP A 153 -3.87 8.02 11.46
N VAL A 154 -4.04 8.04 10.13
CA VAL A 154 -3.12 8.69 9.19
C VAL A 154 -3.89 9.57 8.19
N PRO A 155 -4.59 10.61 8.66
CA PRO A 155 -5.49 11.41 7.82
C PRO A 155 -4.77 12.12 6.67
N ASP A 156 -3.51 12.51 6.85
CA ASP A 156 -2.70 13.12 5.78
C ASP A 156 -2.42 12.14 4.63
N GLU A 157 -2.19 10.87 4.97
CA GLU A 157 -2.03 9.77 4.02
C GLU A 157 -3.35 9.47 3.30
N TYR A 158 -4.46 9.40 4.07
CA TYR A 158 -5.79 9.22 3.50
C TYR A 158 -6.18 10.34 2.53
N ALA A 159 -5.78 11.58 2.82
CA ALA A 159 -6.09 12.74 1.98
C ALA A 159 -5.60 12.61 0.53
N LEU A 160 -4.54 11.83 0.28
CA LEU A 160 -4.02 11.56 -1.07
C LEU A 160 -5.01 10.75 -1.94
N HIS A 161 -5.88 9.95 -1.33
CA HIS A 161 -6.81 9.06 -2.05
C HIS A 161 -7.88 9.80 -2.86
N LYS A 162 -8.06 11.11 -2.62
CA LYS A 162 -8.99 11.98 -3.37
C LYS A 162 -8.36 12.61 -4.61
N GLU A 163 -7.04 12.55 -4.76
CA GLU A 163 -6.35 13.04 -5.94
C GLU A 163 -6.76 12.17 -7.15
N LYS A 164 -7.18 12.83 -8.23
CA LYS A 164 -7.70 12.14 -9.44
C LYS A 164 -6.58 11.71 -10.38
N GLU A 165 -5.45 12.39 -10.30
CA GLU A 165 -4.34 12.19 -11.21
C GLU A 165 -3.03 12.67 -10.60
N PHE A 166 -1.95 12.13 -11.15
CA PHE A 166 -0.60 12.47 -10.79
C PHE A 166 0.29 12.35 -12.02
N THR A 167 1.29 13.21 -12.15
CA THR A 167 2.22 13.20 -13.28
C THR A 167 3.60 12.84 -12.77
N PHE A 168 4.16 11.76 -13.30
CA PHE A 168 5.52 11.31 -13.01
C PHE A 168 6.25 11.01 -14.30
N ASN A 169 7.52 11.42 -14.40
CA ASN A 169 8.34 11.23 -15.62
C ASN A 169 7.65 11.68 -16.92
N ASN A 170 6.94 12.81 -16.87
CA ASN A 170 6.14 13.36 -17.98
C ASN A 170 4.99 12.47 -18.45
N ILE A 171 4.61 11.48 -17.65
CA ILE A 171 3.48 10.59 -17.90
C ILE A 171 2.37 10.96 -16.91
N ARG A 172 1.23 11.42 -17.45
CA ARG A 172 0.02 11.64 -16.66
C ARG A 172 -0.60 10.28 -16.35
N GLN A 173 -0.77 10.01 -15.07
CA GLN A 173 -1.38 8.80 -14.54
C GLN A 173 -2.70 9.18 -13.88
N ALA A 174 -3.80 8.72 -14.45
CA ALA A 174 -5.13 8.93 -13.88
C ALA A 174 -5.50 7.74 -12.99
N LYS A 175 -6.26 8.01 -11.93
CA LYS A 175 -6.89 6.96 -11.13
C LYS A 175 -7.87 6.17 -12.03
N PRO A 176 -7.81 4.83 -12.05
CA PRO A 176 -8.70 4.01 -12.88
C PRO A 176 -10.18 4.13 -12.50
#